data_AF-A0A8T9PYW9-F1
#
_entry.id   AF-A0A8T9PYW9-F1
#
_cell.length_a   1.000
_cell.length_b   1.000
_cell.length_c   1.000
_cell.angle_alpha   90.00
_cell.angle_beta   90.00
_cell.angle_gamma   90.00
#
_symmetry.space_group_name_H-M   'P 1'
#
loop_
_entity.id
_entity.type
_entity.pdbx_description
1 polymer ?
#
loop_
_entity_poly.entity_id
_entity_poly.type
_entity_poly.pdbx_seq_one_letter_code
_entity_poly.pdbx_strand_id
1 'polypeptide(L)'
;MGSWLGRQYRHPALGHLLLPLLGLKVVACLIACWLLSDDADYFQRWSLSLTAQLWDSPGAWLRTLLGDAFDHRGQRLIFHGYSNTFFIIKLLSGLNLATLGSLWANGLYLSLFGFIGGWELTKTLAQIFPRAPLGAPVVSFLLWPTVVYWTAGLTKECLLVGSGTWLLALALSRLFGTQPPRFGPVAGAVLLAYLHFKMRYFFAVLLFAALAGLVVIRVAQHLGEPEAAGCRWCYSPPRSAWAGGWVVKLVRYFASTSLPAS
;
A
#
# COMPACT_ATOMS: atom_id res chain seq x y z
N MET A 1 4.27 -16.15 9.50
CA MET A 1 3.63 -14.95 10.10
C MET A 1 4.16 -14.59 11.50
N GLY A 2 4.47 -15.56 12.37
CA GLY A 2 4.87 -15.31 13.77
C GLY A 2 6.08 -14.38 13.97
N SER A 3 7.13 -14.51 13.16
CA SER A 3 8.31 -13.63 13.26
C SER A 3 8.01 -12.18 12.89
N TRP A 4 7.10 -11.95 11.95
CA TRP A 4 6.65 -10.60 11.61
C TRP A 4 5.84 -10.00 12.77
N LEU A 5 4.84 -10.72 13.28
CA LEU A 5 4.01 -10.28 14.42
C LEU A 5 4.87 -9.95 15.65
N GLY A 6 5.82 -10.80 15.99
CA GLY A 6 6.74 -10.56 17.12
C GLY A 6 7.57 -9.28 16.96
N ARG A 7 7.99 -8.93 15.74
CA ARG A 7 8.66 -7.65 15.47
C ARG A 7 7.71 -6.46 15.61
N GLN A 8 6.47 -6.59 15.13
CA GLN A 8 5.48 -5.49 15.23
C GLN A 8 5.07 -5.21 16.67
N TYR A 9 4.93 -6.27 17.48
CA TYR A 9 4.54 -6.15 18.88
C TYR A 9 5.57 -5.43 19.75
N ARG A 10 6.85 -5.48 19.37
CA ARG A 10 7.94 -4.77 20.05
C ARG A 10 7.97 -3.26 19.79
N HIS A 11 7.07 -2.73 18.95
CA HIS A 11 7.00 -1.29 18.73
C HIS A 11 6.42 -0.59 19.98
N PRO A 12 7.19 0.27 20.68
CA PRO A 12 6.86 0.71 22.04
C PRO A 12 5.50 1.41 22.13
N ALA A 13 5.16 2.22 21.13
CA ALA A 13 3.95 3.03 21.17
C ALA A 13 2.75 2.44 20.41
N LEU A 14 2.97 1.50 19.50
CA LEU A 14 1.92 0.98 18.60
C LEU A 14 1.63 -0.51 18.82
N GLY A 15 2.57 -1.28 19.38
CA GLY A 15 2.48 -2.74 19.46
C GLY A 15 1.20 -3.24 20.13
N HIS A 16 0.74 -2.55 21.19
CA HIS A 16 -0.49 -2.90 21.91
C HIS A 16 -1.78 -2.69 21.08
N LEU A 17 -1.75 -1.79 20.08
CA LEU A 17 -2.87 -1.55 19.17
C LEU A 17 -2.94 -2.56 18.03
N LEU A 18 -1.87 -3.32 17.77
CA LEU A 18 -1.82 -4.25 16.64
C LEU A 18 -2.94 -5.29 16.70
N LEU A 19 -3.10 -5.97 17.84
CA LEU A 19 -4.09 -7.02 18.02
C LEU A 19 -5.55 -6.53 17.97
N PRO A 20 -5.96 -5.45 18.67
CA PRO A 20 -7.33 -4.97 18.56
C PRO A 20 -7.67 -4.48 17.15
N LEU A 21 -6.74 -3.82 16.45
CA LEU A 21 -6.95 -3.37 15.08
C LEU A 21 -7.01 -4.54 14.09
N LEU A 22 -6.15 -5.54 14.27
CA LEU A 22 -6.20 -6.78 13.49
C LEU A 22 -7.49 -7.56 13.76
N GLY A 23 -7.94 -7.63 15.02
CA GLY A 23 -9.20 -8.26 15.42
C GLY A 23 -10.40 -7.58 14.75
N LEU A 24 -10.46 -6.25 14.81
CA LEU A 24 -11.47 -5.46 14.09
C LEU A 24 -11.45 -5.77 12.60
N LYS A 25 -10.26 -5.86 12.00
CA LYS A 25 -10.09 -6.16 10.59
C LYS A 25 -10.61 -7.54 10.21
N VAL A 26 -10.30 -8.55 11.03
CA VAL A 26 -10.79 -9.92 10.83
C VAL A 26 -12.31 -9.97 10.96
N VAL A 27 -12.88 -9.35 11.99
CA VAL A 27 -14.35 -9.28 12.15
C VAL A 27 -15.01 -8.60 10.95
N ALA A 28 -14.49 -7.46 10.50
CA ALA A 28 -14.99 -6.77 9.32
C ALA A 28 -14.89 -7.64 8.05
N CYS A 29 -13.79 -8.38 7.88
CA CYS A 29 -13.63 -9.34 6.79
C CYS A 29 -14.67 -10.46 6.86
N LEU A 30 -14.93 -10.99 8.06
CA LEU A 30 -15.92 -12.04 8.23
C LEU A 30 -17.33 -11.54 7.88
N ILE A 31 -17.69 -10.34 8.35
CA ILE A 31 -18.96 -9.71 8.02
C ILE A 31 -19.07 -9.48 6.50
N ALA A 32 -18.00 -9.00 5.85
CA ALA A 32 -17.99 -8.77 4.40
C ALA A 32 -18.10 -10.07 3.58
N CYS A 33 -17.53 -11.17 4.05
CA CYS A 33 -17.67 -12.48 3.40
C CYS A 33 -19.05 -13.11 3.66
N TRP A 34 -19.68 -12.80 4.81
CA TRP A 34 -21.05 -13.19 5.11
C TRP A 34 -22.06 -12.43 4.24
N LEU A 35 -21.86 -11.12 4.13
CA LEU A 35 -22.66 -10.20 3.31
C LEU A 35 -22.02 -10.03 1.93
N LEU A 36 -21.88 -11.15 1.24
CA LEU A 36 -21.16 -11.20 -0.03
C LEU A 36 -21.79 -10.27 -1.07
N SER A 37 -20.98 -9.38 -1.65
CA SER A 37 -21.41 -8.52 -2.75
C SER A 37 -21.40 -9.26 -4.08
N ASP A 38 -22.20 -8.80 -5.04
CA ASP A 38 -22.27 -9.37 -6.39
C ASP A 38 -20.89 -9.40 -7.08
N ASP A 39 -20.09 -8.33 -6.90
CA ASP A 39 -18.71 -8.26 -7.41
C ASP A 39 -17.83 -9.37 -6.81
N ALA A 40 -17.92 -9.58 -5.49
CA ALA A 40 -17.10 -10.57 -4.80
C ALA A 40 -17.51 -12.00 -5.16
N ASP A 41 -18.80 -12.28 -5.27
CA ASP A 41 -19.32 -13.55 -5.77
C ASP A 41 -18.86 -13.81 -7.22
N TYR A 42 -18.95 -12.80 -8.09
CA TYR A 42 -18.46 -12.88 -9.46
C TYR A 42 -16.96 -13.21 -9.51
N PHE A 43 -16.12 -12.51 -8.74
CA PHE A 43 -14.68 -12.79 -8.69
C PHE A 43 -14.41 -14.21 -8.20
N GLN A 44 -15.10 -14.66 -7.15
CA GLN A 44 -14.92 -15.98 -6.59
C GLN A 44 -15.30 -17.08 -7.61
N ARG A 45 -16.49 -17.02 -8.21
CA ARG A 45 -16.97 -18.01 -9.19
C ARG A 45 -16.04 -18.16 -10.39
N TRP A 46 -15.59 -17.06 -10.97
CA TRP A 46 -14.68 -17.10 -12.11
C TRP A 46 -13.26 -17.50 -11.72
N SER A 47 -12.80 -17.12 -10.52
CA SER A 47 -11.49 -17.59 -10.03
C SER A 47 -11.47 -19.10 -9.83
N LEU A 48 -12.56 -19.69 -9.33
CA LEU A 48 -12.72 -21.15 -9.18
C LEU A 48 -12.74 -21.85 -10.54
N SER A 49 -13.47 -21.30 -11.51
CA SER A 49 -13.51 -21.82 -12.88
C SER A 49 -12.12 -21.76 -13.54
N LEU A 50 -11.37 -20.69 -13.32
CA LEU A 50 -9.98 -20.57 -13.77
C LEU A 50 -9.06 -21.55 -13.03
N THR A 51 -9.27 -21.78 -11.74
CA THR A 51 -8.53 -22.79 -10.96
C THR A 51 -8.82 -24.21 -11.46
N ALA A 52 -10.06 -24.51 -11.86
CA ALA A 52 -10.41 -25.79 -12.49
C ALA A 52 -9.67 -25.98 -13.82
N GLN A 53 -9.53 -24.92 -14.63
CA GLN A 53 -8.74 -24.95 -15.86
C GLN A 53 -7.26 -25.33 -15.61
N LEU A 54 -6.68 -24.95 -14.47
CA LEU A 54 -5.31 -25.38 -14.12
C LEU A 54 -5.20 -26.90 -14.03
N TRP A 55 -6.17 -27.56 -13.40
CA TRP A 55 -6.18 -29.00 -13.20
C TRP A 55 -6.48 -29.77 -14.49
N ASP A 56 -7.39 -29.25 -15.31
CA ASP A 56 -7.76 -29.88 -16.58
C ASP A 56 -6.71 -29.63 -17.69
N SER A 57 -6.09 -28.45 -17.71
CA SER A 57 -5.22 -27.97 -18.80
C SER A 57 -4.26 -26.86 -18.33
N PRO A 58 -3.15 -27.19 -17.65
CA PRO A 58 -2.27 -26.20 -17.01
C PRO A 58 -1.64 -25.22 -18.00
N GLY A 59 -1.35 -25.67 -19.23
CA GLY A 59 -0.86 -24.79 -20.31
C GLY A 59 -1.89 -23.76 -20.75
N ALA A 60 -3.18 -24.11 -20.76
CA ALA A 60 -4.25 -23.16 -21.06
C ALA A 60 -4.41 -22.15 -19.92
N TRP A 61 -4.33 -22.59 -18.65
CA TRP A 61 -4.34 -21.70 -17.50
C TRP A 61 -3.20 -20.68 -17.53
N LEU A 62 -1.96 -21.11 -17.83
CA LEU A 62 -0.82 -20.20 -17.93
C LEU A 62 -1.00 -19.18 -19.08
N ARG A 63 -1.55 -19.61 -20.22
CA ARG A 63 -1.92 -18.69 -21.31
C ARG A 63 -3.00 -17.71 -20.87
N THR A 64 -4.01 -18.14 -20.12
CA THR A 64 -5.03 -17.25 -19.55
C THR A 64 -4.41 -16.24 -18.59
N LEU A 65 -3.48 -16.65 -17.72
CA LEU A 65 -2.81 -15.74 -16.78
C LEU A 65 -2.07 -14.62 -17.51
N LEU A 66 -1.39 -14.94 -18.62
CA LEU A 66 -0.59 -14.00 -19.40
C LEU A 66 -1.40 -13.22 -20.47
N GLY A 67 -2.53 -13.75 -20.92
CA GLY A 67 -3.38 -13.17 -21.97
C GLY A 67 -4.67 -12.54 -21.48
N ASP A 68 -5.53 -12.07 -22.37
CA ASP A 68 -6.75 -11.31 -22.02
C ASP A 68 -8.05 -12.10 -22.23
N ALA A 69 -7.94 -13.38 -22.58
CA ALA A 69 -9.05 -14.27 -22.84
C ALA A 69 -9.00 -15.50 -21.93
N PHE A 70 -10.18 -15.91 -21.46
CA PHE A 70 -10.42 -17.16 -20.76
C PHE A 70 -11.39 -18.01 -21.58
N ASP A 71 -11.05 -19.29 -21.76
CA ASP A 71 -11.87 -20.28 -22.45
C ASP A 71 -11.77 -21.62 -21.72
N HIS A 72 -12.87 -22.07 -21.12
CA HIS A 72 -12.94 -23.33 -20.40
C HIS A 72 -14.37 -23.86 -20.34
N ARG A 73 -14.58 -25.14 -20.70
CA ARG A 73 -15.88 -25.84 -20.61
C ARG A 73 -17.04 -25.07 -21.29
N GLY A 74 -16.76 -24.47 -22.45
CA GLY A 74 -17.75 -23.69 -23.21
C GLY A 74 -18.05 -22.31 -22.61
N GLN A 75 -17.43 -21.95 -21.48
CA GLN A 75 -17.45 -20.59 -20.95
C GLN A 75 -16.31 -19.80 -21.58
N ARG A 76 -16.65 -18.67 -22.21
CA ARG A 76 -15.68 -17.76 -22.81
C ARG A 76 -15.84 -16.37 -22.21
N LEU A 77 -14.74 -15.81 -21.72
CA LEU A 77 -14.64 -14.43 -21.26
C LEU A 77 -13.51 -13.76 -22.03
N ILE A 78 -13.83 -12.63 -22.65
CA ILE A 78 -12.84 -11.77 -23.28
C ILE A 78 -12.92 -10.44 -22.53
N PHE A 79 -11.80 -10.05 -21.92
CA PHE A 79 -11.68 -8.76 -21.29
C PHE A 79 -10.74 -7.89 -22.11
N HIS A 80 -10.89 -6.57 -21.97
CA HIS A 80 -9.83 -5.66 -22.40
C HIS A 80 -8.63 -5.81 -21.45
N GLY A 81 -7.40 -5.72 -21.97
CA GLY A 81 -6.17 -5.99 -21.20
C GLY A 81 -5.90 -5.09 -19.99
N TYR A 82 -6.73 -4.07 -19.77
CA TYR A 82 -6.72 -3.20 -18.59
C TYR A 82 -7.92 -3.44 -17.64
N SER A 83 -8.61 -4.57 -17.76
CA SER A 83 -9.71 -4.94 -16.87
C SER A 83 -9.17 -5.34 -15.49
N ASN A 84 -9.38 -4.46 -14.51
CA ASN A 84 -9.06 -4.71 -13.09
C ASN A 84 -9.81 -5.96 -12.57
N THR A 85 -11.02 -6.20 -13.08
CA THR A 85 -11.85 -7.37 -12.75
C THR A 85 -11.19 -8.67 -13.21
N PHE A 86 -10.62 -8.71 -14.41
CA PHE A 86 -9.96 -9.93 -14.87
C PHE A 86 -8.65 -10.17 -14.14
N PHE A 87 -7.93 -9.09 -13.81
CA PHE A 87 -6.71 -9.18 -13.02
C PHE A 87 -6.97 -9.75 -11.61
N ILE A 88 -8.03 -9.33 -10.92
CA ILE A 88 -8.37 -9.90 -9.60
C ILE A 88 -8.79 -11.37 -9.71
N ILE A 89 -9.53 -11.77 -10.75
CA ILE A 89 -9.88 -13.19 -11.01
C ILE A 89 -8.63 -14.05 -11.15
N LYS A 90 -7.63 -13.58 -11.92
CA LYS A 90 -6.34 -14.26 -12.08
C LYS A 90 -5.59 -14.39 -10.77
N LEU A 91 -5.49 -13.29 -10.01
CA LEU A 91 -4.83 -13.27 -8.71
C LEU A 91 -5.47 -14.27 -7.75
N LEU A 92 -6.81 -14.28 -7.69
CA LEU A 92 -7.57 -15.22 -6.86
C LEU A 92 -7.41 -16.66 -7.33
N SER A 93 -7.30 -16.93 -8.64
CA SER A 93 -7.06 -18.30 -9.11
C SER A 93 -5.71 -18.85 -8.63
N GLY A 94 -4.69 -18.01 -8.52
CA GLY A 94 -3.42 -18.38 -7.89
C GLY A 94 -3.57 -18.55 -6.38
N LEU A 95 -4.31 -17.65 -5.72
CA LEU A 95 -4.57 -17.73 -4.28
C LEU A 95 -5.38 -18.98 -3.89
N ASN A 96 -6.29 -19.43 -4.76
CA ASN A 96 -7.08 -20.64 -4.59
C ASN A 96 -6.23 -21.90 -4.42
N LEU A 97 -5.00 -21.91 -4.92
CA LEU A 97 -4.07 -23.03 -4.70
C LEU A 97 -3.62 -23.13 -3.24
N ALA A 98 -3.49 -21.99 -2.56
CA ALA A 98 -3.15 -21.93 -1.14
C ALA A 98 -4.38 -22.08 -0.23
N THR A 99 -5.55 -21.64 -0.69
CA THR A 99 -6.78 -21.59 0.11
C THR A 99 -7.78 -22.71 -0.21
N LEU A 100 -7.44 -23.59 -1.17
CA LEU A 100 -8.33 -24.63 -1.70
C LEU A 100 -9.67 -24.07 -2.20
N GLY A 101 -9.66 -22.84 -2.73
CA GLY A 101 -10.87 -22.18 -3.22
C GLY A 101 -11.79 -21.64 -2.13
N SER A 102 -11.35 -21.56 -0.87
CA SER A 102 -12.18 -21.01 0.22
C SER A 102 -12.34 -19.49 0.12
N LEU A 103 -13.59 -19.05 -0.04
CA LEU A 103 -13.98 -17.63 -0.07
C LEU A 103 -13.47 -16.87 1.17
N TRP A 104 -13.69 -17.44 2.35
CA TRP A 104 -13.31 -16.85 3.63
C TRP A 104 -11.80 -16.70 3.77
N ALA A 105 -11.05 -17.72 3.36
CA ALA A 105 -9.60 -17.66 3.39
C ALA A 105 -9.06 -16.63 2.39
N ASN A 106 -9.59 -16.59 1.16
CA ASN A 106 -9.23 -15.59 0.16
C ASN A 106 -9.49 -14.16 0.67
N GLY A 107 -10.70 -13.91 1.18
CA GLY A 107 -11.08 -12.62 1.76
C GLY A 107 -10.17 -12.22 2.92
N LEU A 108 -9.79 -13.18 3.78
CA LEU A 108 -8.88 -12.95 4.88
C LEU A 108 -7.47 -12.57 4.39
N TYR A 109 -6.91 -13.31 3.42
CA TYR A 109 -5.60 -12.98 2.84
C TYR A 109 -5.56 -11.57 2.24
N LEU A 110 -6.60 -11.19 1.47
CA LEU A 110 -6.71 -9.84 0.92
C LEU A 110 -6.84 -8.79 2.02
N SER A 111 -7.73 -9.01 2.99
CA SER A 111 -7.93 -8.11 4.13
C SER A 111 -6.66 -7.90 4.96
N LEU A 112 -5.88 -8.97 5.18
CA LEU A 112 -4.59 -8.92 5.85
C LEU A 112 -3.56 -8.14 5.03
N PHE A 113 -3.53 -8.30 3.71
CA PHE A 113 -2.68 -7.50 2.84
C PHE A 113 -3.00 -6.00 2.96
N GLY A 114 -4.28 -5.63 2.90
CA GLY A 114 -4.73 -4.26 3.12
C GLY A 114 -4.31 -3.70 4.48
N PHE A 115 -4.48 -4.50 5.54
CA PHE A 115 -4.07 -4.14 6.89
C PHE A 115 -2.56 -3.94 7.03
N ILE A 116 -1.75 -4.84 6.47
CA ILE A 116 -0.29 -4.74 6.51
C ILE A 116 0.17 -3.43 5.84
N GLY A 117 -0.40 -3.07 4.69
CA GLY A 117 -0.07 -1.81 4.03
C GLY A 117 -0.39 -0.57 4.88
N GLY A 118 -1.60 -0.51 5.44
CA GLY A 118 -2.00 0.58 6.34
C GLY A 118 -1.15 0.64 7.63
N TRP A 119 -0.80 -0.53 8.17
CA TRP A 119 0.04 -0.65 9.37
C TRP A 119 1.47 -0.16 9.12
N GLU A 120 2.10 -0.60 8.03
CA GLU A 120 3.46 -0.17 7.66
C GLU A 120 3.52 1.34 7.40
N LEU A 121 2.49 1.92 6.77
CA LEU A 121 2.39 3.38 6.60
C LEU A 121 2.24 4.09 7.94
N THR A 122 1.36 3.60 8.82
CA THR A 122 1.13 4.18 10.15
C THR A 122 2.43 4.25 10.96
N LYS A 123 3.21 3.17 10.99
CA LYS A 123 4.52 3.15 11.66
C LYS A 123 5.49 4.13 11.02
N THR A 124 5.56 4.14 9.69
CA THR A 124 6.47 5.03 8.96
C THR A 124 6.17 6.49 9.28
N LEU A 125 4.89 6.87 9.30
CA LEU A 125 4.48 8.22 9.67
C LEU A 125 4.76 8.55 11.14
N ALA A 126 4.53 7.62 12.06
CA ALA A 126 4.87 7.80 13.47
C ALA A 126 6.38 7.99 13.70
N GLN A 127 7.22 7.35 12.89
CA GLN A 127 8.68 7.50 12.95
C GLN A 127 9.15 8.83 12.34
N ILE A 128 8.57 9.25 11.21
CA ILE A 128 8.94 10.48 10.52
C ILE A 128 8.43 11.72 11.27
N PHE A 129 7.25 11.62 11.89
CA PHE A 129 6.59 12.72 12.59
C PHE A 129 6.35 12.38 14.07
N PRO A 130 7.40 12.25 14.90
CA PRO A 130 7.26 11.83 16.30
C PRO A 130 6.48 12.84 17.17
N ARG A 131 6.35 14.09 16.72
CA ARG A 131 5.55 15.14 17.39
C ARG A 131 4.06 15.07 17.05
N ALA A 132 3.69 14.38 15.98
CA ALA A 132 2.29 14.21 15.63
C ALA A 132 1.63 13.18 16.56
N PRO A 133 0.35 13.38 16.94
CA PRO A 133 -0.35 12.41 17.76
C PRO A 133 -0.45 11.07 17.02
N LEU A 134 0.00 9.99 17.68
CA LEU A 134 -0.01 8.63 17.10
C LEU A 134 -1.40 8.16 16.67
N GLY A 135 -2.44 8.68 17.31
CA GLY A 135 -3.83 8.41 16.96
C GLY A 135 -4.19 8.87 15.55
N ALA A 136 -3.58 9.92 15.01
CA ALA A 136 -3.94 10.44 13.69
C ALA A 136 -3.76 9.41 12.56
N PRO A 137 -2.55 8.83 12.34
CA PRO A 137 -2.40 7.81 11.29
C PRO A 137 -3.17 6.52 11.58
N VAL A 138 -3.29 6.11 12.86
CA VAL A 138 -4.09 4.94 13.24
C VAL A 138 -5.56 5.14 12.86
N VAL A 139 -6.13 6.30 13.17
CA VAL A 139 -7.52 6.61 12.83
C VAL A 139 -7.69 6.68 11.33
N SER A 140 -6.84 7.43 10.63
CA SER A 140 -6.99 7.64 9.18
C SER A 140 -6.86 6.36 8.36
N PHE A 141 -5.96 5.43 8.72
CA PHE A 141 -5.66 4.27 7.88
C PHE A 141 -6.22 2.94 8.38
N LEU A 142 -6.59 2.83 9.67
CA LEU A 142 -6.97 1.54 10.27
C LEU A 142 -8.34 1.54 10.94
N LEU A 143 -8.81 2.68 11.46
CA LEU A 143 -10.11 2.77 12.15
C LEU A 143 -11.17 3.52 11.36
N TRP A 144 -10.80 4.30 10.35
CA TRP A 144 -11.77 5.09 9.61
C TRP A 144 -12.81 4.17 8.97
N PRO A 145 -14.12 4.33 9.25
CA PRO A 145 -15.14 3.36 8.85
C PRO A 145 -15.13 3.03 7.36
N THR A 146 -14.94 4.04 6.50
CA THR A 146 -14.83 3.83 5.05
C THR A 146 -13.64 2.95 4.70
N VAL A 147 -12.48 3.14 5.33
CA VAL A 147 -11.29 2.33 5.05
C VAL A 147 -11.52 0.91 5.51
N VAL A 148 -12.04 0.71 6.73
CA VAL A 148 -12.34 -0.63 7.27
C VAL A 148 -13.29 -1.38 6.35
N TYR A 149 -14.39 -0.74 5.95
CA TYR A 149 -15.41 -1.30 5.05
C TYR A 149 -14.83 -1.64 3.67
N TRP A 150 -14.23 -0.67 2.96
CA TRP A 150 -13.77 -0.86 1.58
C TRP A 150 -12.58 -1.82 1.46
N THR A 151 -11.82 -2.01 2.54
CA THR A 151 -10.69 -2.93 2.54
C THR A 151 -11.02 -4.29 3.16
N ALA A 152 -12.27 -4.56 3.54
CA ALA A 152 -12.68 -5.85 4.12
C ALA A 152 -13.18 -6.82 3.05
N GLY A 153 -12.85 -8.10 3.21
CA GLY A 153 -13.30 -9.18 2.33
C GLY A 153 -12.59 -9.21 0.99
N LEU A 154 -13.34 -9.56 -0.06
CA LEU A 154 -12.82 -9.93 -1.36
C LEU A 154 -13.05 -8.79 -2.39
N THR A 155 -12.43 -7.63 -2.10
CA THR A 155 -12.62 -6.40 -2.88
C THR A 155 -11.34 -5.97 -3.61
N LYS A 156 -11.51 -5.35 -4.78
CA LYS A 156 -10.40 -4.75 -5.53
C LYS A 156 -9.84 -3.51 -4.83
N GLU A 157 -10.68 -2.81 -4.07
CA GLU A 157 -10.33 -1.65 -3.24
C GLU A 157 -9.34 -2.04 -2.13
N CYS A 158 -9.45 -3.24 -1.57
CA CYS A 158 -8.52 -3.75 -0.57
C CYS A 158 -7.08 -3.83 -1.12
N LEU A 159 -6.91 -4.41 -2.31
CA LEU A 159 -5.61 -4.48 -2.99
C LEU A 159 -5.09 -3.10 -3.38
N LEU A 160 -5.95 -2.20 -3.85
CA LEU A 160 -5.59 -0.85 -4.22
C LEU A 160 -5.06 -0.06 -3.01
N VAL A 161 -5.82 -0.03 -1.91
CA VAL A 161 -5.44 0.70 -0.69
C VAL A 161 -4.21 0.05 -0.04
N GLY A 162 -4.17 -1.28 0.06
CA GLY A 162 -3.03 -2.01 0.62
C GLY A 162 -1.73 -1.77 -0.14
N SER A 163 -1.78 -1.87 -1.47
CA SER A 163 -0.60 -1.64 -2.31
C SER A 163 -0.13 -0.19 -2.27
N GLY A 164 -1.05 0.79 -2.32
CA GLY A 164 -0.71 2.20 -2.30
C GLY A 164 -0.13 2.65 -0.96
N THR A 165 -0.75 2.24 0.15
CA THR A 165 -0.27 2.58 1.50
C THR A 165 1.08 1.93 1.80
N TRP A 166 1.27 0.67 1.43
CA TRP A 166 2.56 -0.01 1.61
C TRP A 166 3.66 0.59 0.73
N LEU A 167 3.35 0.90 -0.53
CA LEU A 167 4.29 1.55 -1.44
C LEU A 167 4.73 2.92 -0.88
N LEU A 168 3.77 3.72 -0.40
CA LEU A 168 4.06 5.01 0.23
C LEU A 168 4.92 4.84 1.48
N ALA A 169 4.66 3.82 2.31
CA ALA A 169 5.48 3.52 3.47
C ALA A 169 6.95 3.21 3.07
N LEU A 170 7.16 2.39 2.03
CA LEU A 170 8.50 2.08 1.53
C LEU A 170 9.19 3.32 0.94
N ALA A 171 8.47 4.15 0.19
CA ALA A 171 9.03 5.37 -0.38
C ALA A 171 9.42 6.37 0.71
N LEU A 172 8.53 6.63 1.68
CA LEU A 172 8.78 7.56 2.77
C LEU A 172 9.90 7.07 3.69
N SER A 173 9.90 5.79 4.08
CA SER A 173 11.00 5.23 4.87
C SER A 173 12.34 5.30 4.15
N ARG A 174 12.38 5.21 2.81
CA ARG A 174 13.61 5.37 2.04
C ARG A 174 14.09 6.81 1.92
N LEU A 175 13.15 7.76 1.75
CA LEU A 175 13.42 9.18 1.53
C LEU A 175 13.69 9.97 2.82
N PHE A 176 13.18 9.49 3.96
CA PHE A 176 13.31 10.16 5.25
C PHE A 176 14.05 9.31 6.30
N GLY A 177 14.19 8.00 6.08
CA GLY A 177 14.91 7.12 6.99
C GLY A 177 16.40 7.06 6.71
N THR A 178 17.15 6.57 7.70
CA THR A 178 18.61 6.40 7.66
C THR A 178 19.05 5.03 7.14
N GLN A 179 18.11 4.17 6.74
CA GLN A 179 18.44 2.81 6.35
C GLN A 179 19.10 2.77 4.96
N PRO A 180 20.20 2.01 4.80
CA PRO A 180 20.83 1.83 3.51
C PRO A 180 19.89 1.09 2.54
N PRO A 181 20.03 1.32 1.22
CA PRO A 181 19.20 0.64 0.24
C PRO A 181 19.45 -0.87 0.32
N ARG A 182 18.39 -1.64 0.53
CA ARG A 182 18.40 -3.10 0.45
C ARG A 182 17.59 -3.52 -0.77
N PHE A 183 18.03 -4.59 -1.45
CA PHE A 183 17.36 -5.09 -2.64
C PHE A 183 15.90 -5.52 -2.36
N GLY A 184 15.64 -6.15 -1.22
CA GLY A 184 14.30 -6.63 -0.85
C GLY A 184 13.21 -5.55 -0.87
N PRO A 185 13.36 -4.43 -0.13
CA PRO A 185 12.41 -3.31 -0.19
C PRO A 185 12.22 -2.71 -1.59
N VAL A 186 13.27 -2.66 -2.41
CA VAL A 186 13.17 -2.13 -3.78
C VAL A 186 12.33 -3.06 -4.65
N ALA A 187 12.61 -4.37 -4.63
CA ALA A 187 11.81 -5.36 -5.34
C ALA A 187 10.35 -5.35 -4.86
N GLY A 188 10.13 -5.23 -3.54
CA GLY A 188 8.80 -5.06 -2.95
C GLY A 188 8.08 -3.80 -3.45
N ALA A 189 8.78 -2.66 -3.52
CA ALA A 189 8.21 -1.42 -4.05
C ALA A 189 7.83 -1.54 -5.54
N VAL A 190 8.66 -2.17 -6.37
CA VAL A 190 8.35 -2.43 -7.78
C VAL A 190 7.11 -3.33 -7.91
N LEU A 191 7.04 -4.41 -7.13
CA LEU A 191 5.88 -5.31 -7.13
C LEU A 191 4.60 -4.60 -6.68
N LEU A 192 4.67 -3.79 -5.62
CA LEU A 192 3.53 -3.01 -5.11
C LEU A 192 3.10 -1.94 -6.11
N ALA A 193 4.04 -1.28 -6.78
CA ALA A 193 3.74 -0.31 -7.84
C ALA A 193 3.05 -0.99 -9.03
N TYR A 194 3.56 -2.14 -9.50
CA TYR A 194 2.93 -2.92 -10.56
C TYR A 194 1.51 -3.35 -10.17
N LEU A 195 1.34 -3.87 -8.95
CA LEU A 195 0.03 -4.26 -8.41
C LEU A 195 -0.92 -3.06 -8.37
N HIS A 196 -0.48 -1.92 -7.82
CA HIS A 196 -1.30 -0.71 -7.70
C HIS A 196 -1.74 -0.18 -9.07
N PHE A 197 -0.83 -0.18 -10.05
CA PHE A 197 -1.11 0.21 -11.43
C PHE A 197 -2.14 -0.70 -12.10
N LYS A 198 -1.99 -2.03 -11.94
CA LYS A 198 -2.95 -3.02 -12.46
C LYS A 198 -4.31 -2.98 -11.77
N MET A 199 -4.38 -2.49 -10.52
CA MET A 199 -5.65 -2.36 -9.80
C MET A 199 -6.47 -1.15 -10.23
N ARG A 200 -5.87 0.04 -10.35
CA ARG A 200 -6.51 1.25 -10.92
C ARG A 200 -5.45 2.23 -11.42
N TYR A 201 -5.23 2.27 -12.74
CA TYR A 201 -4.15 3.05 -13.35
C TYR A 201 -4.20 4.56 -13.00
N PHE A 202 -5.39 5.14 -12.89
CA PHE A 202 -5.56 6.58 -12.66
C PHE A 202 -5.08 7.02 -11.27
N PHE A 203 -5.33 6.22 -10.23
CA PHE A 203 -4.77 6.48 -8.90
C PHE A 203 -3.26 6.24 -8.87
N ALA A 204 -2.79 5.23 -9.61
CA ALA A 204 -1.38 4.92 -9.67
C ALA A 204 -0.57 6.03 -10.33
N VAL A 205 -1.03 6.60 -11.44
CA VAL A 205 -0.37 7.74 -12.10
C VAL A 205 -0.24 8.92 -11.13
N LEU A 206 -1.31 9.25 -10.40
CA LEU A 206 -1.28 10.34 -9.42
C LEU A 206 -0.29 10.05 -8.27
N LEU A 207 -0.33 8.84 -7.71
CA LEU A 207 0.59 8.43 -6.65
C LEU A 207 2.05 8.46 -7.13
N PHE A 208 2.34 7.95 -8.32
CA PHE A 208 3.69 7.92 -8.88
C PHE A 208 4.20 9.32 -9.20
N ALA A 209 3.35 10.21 -9.73
CA ALA A 209 3.70 11.60 -9.95
C ALA A 209 4.05 12.31 -8.63
N ALA A 210 3.26 12.09 -7.57
CA ALA A 210 3.53 12.63 -6.25
C ALA A 210 4.85 12.11 -5.65
N LEU A 211 5.10 10.79 -5.76
CA LEU A 211 6.35 10.18 -5.30
C LEU A 211 7.56 10.67 -6.10
N ALA A 212 7.44 10.79 -7.43
CA ALA A 212 8.49 11.32 -8.28
C ALA A 212 8.81 12.77 -7.94
N GLY A 213 7.80 13.62 -7.75
CA GLY A 213 7.98 15.00 -7.31
C GLY A 213 8.70 15.07 -5.96
N LEU A 214 8.33 14.21 -5.00
CA LEU A 214 9.00 14.14 -3.70
C LEU A 214 10.47 13.71 -3.83
N VAL A 215 10.77 12.73 -4.68
CA VAL A 215 12.15 12.30 -4.98
C VAL A 215 12.94 13.45 -5.59
N VAL A 216 12.39 14.16 -6.58
CA VAL A 216 13.05 15.30 -7.22
C VAL A 216 13.37 16.39 -6.20
N ILE A 217 12.42 16.75 -5.33
CA ILE A 217 12.64 17.73 -4.26
C ILE A 217 13.77 17.27 -3.33
N ARG A 218 13.77 16.00 -2.93
CA ARG A 218 14.81 15.46 -2.04
C ARG A 218 16.19 15.43 -2.70
N VAL A 219 16.27 15.04 -3.96
CA VAL A 219 17.53 15.07 -4.73
C VAL A 219 18.03 16.50 -4.89
N ALA A 220 17.15 17.45 -5.22
CA ALA A 220 17.51 18.86 -5.31
C ALA A 220 18.00 19.44 -3.98
N GLN A 221 17.41 19.03 -2.84
CA GLN A 221 17.90 19.41 -1.51
C GLN A 221 19.32 18.88 -1.25
N HIS A 222 19.60 17.62 -1.61
CA HIS A 222 20.93 17.05 -1.45
C HIS A 222 21.98 17.64 -2.40
N LEU A 223 21.62 17.95 -3.64
CA LEU A 223 22.51 18.58 -4.61
C LEU A 223 22.70 20.08 -4.36
N GLY A 224 21.73 20.73 -3.69
CA GLY A 224 21.72 22.14 -3.31
C GLY A 224 22.47 22.46 -2.01
N GLU A 225 23.13 21.46 -1.40
CA GLU A 225 24.13 21.66 -0.34
C GLU A 225 25.60 21.70 -0.85
N PRO A 226 25.97 22.31 -2.00
CA PRO A 226 27.37 22.54 -2.29
C PRO A 226 27.84 23.76 -1.48
N GLU A 227 28.77 23.54 -0.57
CA GLU A 227 29.77 24.53 -0.09
C GLU A 227 29.35 25.71 0.81
N ALA A 228 28.11 25.79 1.31
CA ALA A 228 27.83 26.74 2.42
C ALA A 228 28.42 26.30 3.79
N ALA A 229 29.24 25.24 3.83
CA ALA A 229 29.99 24.83 5.00
C ALA A 229 31.09 25.83 5.42
N GLY A 230 31.45 26.80 4.56
CA GLY A 230 32.42 27.85 4.89
C GLY A 230 31.84 29.15 5.48
N CYS A 231 30.53 29.40 5.40
CA CYS A 231 29.96 30.70 5.78
C CYS A 231 28.64 30.56 6.54
N ARG A 232 28.69 29.84 7.66
CA ARG A 232 27.53 29.52 8.52
C ARG A 232 26.94 30.71 9.31
N TRP A 233 27.40 31.96 9.10
CA TRP A 233 27.08 33.07 10.01
C TRP A 233 26.47 34.36 9.44
N CYS A 234 26.20 34.52 8.14
CA CYS A 234 25.72 35.82 7.62
C CYS A 234 24.43 35.83 6.78
N TYR A 235 23.63 34.76 6.74
CA TYR A 235 22.35 34.81 6.04
C TYR A 235 21.17 35.17 6.97
N SER A 236 21.07 36.44 7.30
CA SER A 236 19.84 37.08 7.78
C SER A 236 19.00 37.45 6.56
N PRO A 237 17.97 36.68 6.15
CA PRO A 237 17.20 37.06 4.98
C PRO A 237 16.44 38.36 5.25
N PRO A 238 16.49 39.35 4.33
CA PRO A 238 15.74 40.59 4.46
C PRO A 238 14.23 40.30 4.51
N ARG A 239 13.55 40.90 5.49
CA ARG A 239 12.17 40.62 5.89
C ARG A 239 11.08 41.01 4.87
N SER A 240 11.40 41.61 3.72
CA SER A 240 10.42 42.45 3.01
C SER A 240 9.95 42.02 1.62
N ALA A 241 10.28 40.83 1.10
CA ALA A 241 9.78 40.44 -0.23
C ALA A 241 9.42 38.96 -0.36
N TRP A 242 8.25 38.54 0.15
CA TRP A 242 7.77 37.17 -0.05
C TRP A 242 6.25 37.11 -0.20
N ALA A 243 5.75 37.31 -1.42
CA ALA A 243 4.42 36.85 -1.85
C ALA A 243 4.41 35.33 -2.19
N GLY A 244 5.57 34.65 -2.20
CA GLY A 244 5.68 33.20 -2.45
C GLY A 244 6.23 32.37 -1.28
N GLY A 245 6.38 32.95 -0.08
CA GLY A 245 7.20 32.38 1.01
C GLY A 245 6.52 31.32 1.87
N TRP A 246 5.24 31.04 1.63
CA TRP A 246 4.47 30.13 2.47
C TRP A 246 4.93 28.68 2.33
N VAL A 247 5.31 28.23 1.14
CA VAL A 247 5.78 26.85 0.91
C VAL A 247 7.12 26.61 1.61
N VAL A 248 8.06 27.56 1.51
CA VAL A 248 9.36 27.46 2.18
C VAL A 248 9.24 27.59 3.71
N LYS A 249 8.32 28.45 4.20
CA LYS A 249 8.02 28.55 5.63
C LYS A 249 7.39 27.27 6.18
N LEU A 250 6.48 26.61 5.45
CA LEU A 250 5.88 25.35 5.89
C LEU A 250 6.95 24.25 6.00
N VAL A 251 7.81 24.12 4.98
CA VAL A 251 8.91 23.14 4.98
C VAL A 251 9.91 23.44 6.10
N ARG A 252 10.27 24.71 6.33
CA ARG A 252 11.17 25.10 7.45
C ARG A 252 10.53 24.89 8.82
N TYR A 253 9.22 25.11 8.97
CA TYR A 253 8.54 24.90 10.25
C TYR A 253 8.51 23.41 10.64
N PHE A 254 8.37 22.51 9.65
CA PHE A 254 8.53 21.06 9.87
C PHE A 254 9.99 20.64 10.08
N ALA A 255 10.96 21.31 9.42
CA ALA A 255 12.38 21.00 9.60
C ALA A 255 12.93 21.48 10.97
N SER A 256 12.60 22.70 11.42
CA SER A 256 13.08 23.25 12.69
C SER A 256 12.47 22.56 13.91
N THR A 257 11.43 21.76 13.72
CA THR A 257 10.78 20.97 14.77
C THR A 257 11.27 19.52 14.80
N SER A 258 12.43 19.19 14.24
CA SER A 258 12.95 17.80 14.25
C SER A 258 14.33 17.61 14.90
N LEU A 259 14.95 18.67 15.44
CA LEU A 259 16.19 18.53 16.22
C LEU A 259 15.87 18.47 17.73
N PRO A 260 16.18 17.38 18.45
CA PRO A 260 16.20 17.37 19.90
C PRO A 260 17.37 18.21 20.39
N ALA A 261 17.12 19.06 21.40
CA ALA A 261 18.20 19.63 22.21
C ALA A 261 18.86 18.47 22.95
N SER A 262 20.14 18.22 22.63
CA SER A 262 21.05 17.40 23.43
C SER A 262 21.36 18.10 24.75
#